data_AF-A0A226QGV6-F1
#
_entry.id   AF-A0A226QGV6-F1
#
_cell.length_a   1.000
_cell.length_b   1.000
_cell.length_c   1.000
_cell.angle_alpha   90.00
_cell.angle_beta   90.00
_cell.angle_gamma   90.00
#
_symmetry.space_group_name_H-M   'P 1'
#
loop_
_entity.id
_entity.type
_entity.pdbx_description
1 polymer ?
#
loop_
_entity_poly.entity_id
_entity_poly.type
_entity_poly.pdbx_seq_one_letter_code
_entity_poly.pdbx_strand_id
1 'polypeptide(L)'
;MAILSKDKIEEYLSLDDHEKRLIVTPILDREKQLGASTIDLRLGTKFKVDMRTREPYIDPMENNRPIETFFDQTYRNFGEKFLLYPGQLVIASTFEYVRLPSNLMGLVVTRSSWNRLGVTISSVVQPGYAGVLTLELYKSSLKFRHV
;
A
#
# COMPACT_ATOMS: atom_id res chain seq x y z
N MET A 1 -11.55 -3.81 19.63
CA MET A 1 -11.39 -3.41 18.21
C MET A 1 -12.38 -4.23 17.40
N ALA A 2 -13.31 -3.61 16.68
CA ALA A 2 -14.28 -4.31 15.85
C ALA A 2 -13.87 -4.19 14.37
N ILE A 3 -14.05 -5.25 13.59
CA ILE A 3 -13.77 -5.27 12.16
C ILE A 3 -15.11 -5.07 11.43
N LEU A 4 -15.13 -4.23 10.39
CA LEU A 4 -16.32 -4.02 9.58
C LEU A 4 -16.59 -5.25 8.71
N SER A 5 -17.84 -5.72 8.70
CA SER A 5 -18.32 -6.68 7.69
C SER A 5 -18.50 -6.02 6.33
N LYS A 6 -18.62 -6.82 5.28
CA LYS A 6 -18.91 -6.36 3.92
C LYS A 6 -20.10 -5.41 3.86
N ASP A 7 -21.23 -5.80 4.46
CA ASP A 7 -22.45 -4.97 4.45
C ASP A 7 -22.21 -3.60 5.11
N LYS A 8 -21.43 -3.57 6.20
CA LYS A 8 -21.06 -2.31 6.86
C LYS A 8 -20.09 -1.49 6.02
N ILE A 9 -19.12 -2.11 5.35
CA ILE A 9 -18.26 -1.42 4.40
C ILE A 9 -19.10 -0.76 3.30
N GLU A 10 -20.08 -1.49 2.75
CA GLU A 10 -20.96 -0.96 1.71
C GLU A 10 -21.84 0.19 2.19
N GLU A 11 -22.39 0.09 3.40
CA GLU A 11 -23.10 1.18 4.06
C GLU A 11 -22.21 2.43 4.13
N TYR A 12 -21.00 2.32 4.68
CA TYR A 12 -20.04 3.43 4.78
C TYR A 12 -19.65 4.02 3.42
N LEU A 13 -19.54 3.20 2.37
CA LEU A 13 -19.25 3.67 1.01
C LEU A 13 -20.42 4.44 0.38
N SER A 14 -21.66 4.14 0.80
CA SER A 14 -22.89 4.72 0.24
C SER A 14 -23.41 5.96 0.97
N LEU A 15 -22.82 6.35 2.10
CA LEU A 15 -23.27 7.52 2.87
C LEU A 15 -23.23 8.81 2.04
N ASP A 16 -24.31 9.60 2.09
CA ASP A 16 -24.36 10.89 1.40
C ASP A 16 -23.47 11.95 2.08
N ASP A 17 -23.35 11.86 3.41
CA ASP A 17 -22.50 12.76 4.22
C ASP A 17 -21.02 12.47 3.94
N HIS A 18 -20.38 13.38 3.21
CA HIS A 18 -18.99 13.24 2.79
C HIS A 18 -18.01 13.12 3.96
N GLU A 19 -18.31 13.70 5.13
CA GLU A 19 -17.44 13.63 6.31
C GLU A 19 -17.49 12.26 6.97
N LYS A 20 -18.64 11.59 6.91
CA LYS A 20 -18.84 10.25 7.48
C LYS A 20 -18.59 9.12 6.48
N ARG A 21 -18.61 9.41 5.17
CA ARG A 21 -18.43 8.43 4.10
C ARG A 21 -17.00 7.89 4.05
N LEU A 22 -16.85 6.57 3.96
CA LEU A 22 -15.61 5.92 3.51
C LEU A 22 -15.47 6.15 2.00
N ILE A 23 -14.33 6.67 1.55
CA ILE A 23 -14.07 6.88 0.12
C ILE A 23 -12.91 5.98 -0.28
N VAL A 24 -13.15 5.13 -1.28
CA VAL A 24 -12.12 4.41 -2.00
C VAL A 24 -12.43 4.62 -3.46
N THR A 25 -11.54 5.28 -4.20
CA THR A 25 -11.81 5.61 -5.61
C THR A 25 -10.55 5.53 -6.47
N PRO A 26 -10.62 4.94 -7.67
CA PRO A 26 -11.81 4.32 -8.26
C PRO A 26 -12.03 2.88 -7.77
N ILE A 27 -13.29 2.49 -7.54
CA ILE A 27 -13.68 1.07 -7.48
C ILE A 27 -14.01 0.65 -8.91
N LEU A 28 -13.19 -0.22 -9.51
CA LEU A 28 -13.40 -0.66 -10.90
C LEU A 28 -14.25 -1.93 -11.00
N ASP A 29 -14.18 -2.80 -10.00
CA ASP A 29 -14.97 -4.03 -9.94
C ASP A 29 -15.38 -4.26 -8.49
N ARG A 30 -16.59 -3.81 -8.14
CA ARG A 30 -17.07 -3.84 -6.75
C ARG A 30 -17.18 -5.27 -6.22
N GLU A 31 -17.64 -6.21 -7.04
CA GLU A 31 -17.82 -7.60 -6.62
C GLU A 31 -16.49 -8.27 -6.30
N LYS A 32 -15.44 -8.01 -7.10
CA LYS A 32 -14.11 -8.59 -6.86
C LYS A 32 -13.31 -7.85 -5.81
N GLN A 33 -13.45 -6.54 -5.68
CA GLN A 33 -12.66 -5.74 -4.73
C GLN A 33 -13.19 -5.83 -3.30
N LEU A 34 -14.50 -5.97 -3.10
CA LEU A 34 -15.10 -6.04 -1.76
C LEU A 34 -15.15 -7.48 -1.26
N GLY A 35 -14.20 -7.79 -0.37
CA GLY A 35 -14.17 -9.03 0.39
C GLY A 35 -15.15 -9.04 1.56
N ALA A 36 -15.07 -10.08 2.41
CA ALA A 36 -15.97 -10.24 3.55
C ALA A 36 -15.80 -9.15 4.63
N SER A 37 -14.61 -8.57 4.73
CA SER A 37 -14.27 -7.51 5.69
C SER A 37 -13.10 -6.64 5.22
N THR A 38 -12.86 -6.64 3.90
CA THR A 38 -11.68 -6.03 3.29
C THR A 38 -12.05 -5.35 1.97
N ILE A 39 -11.26 -4.37 1.57
CA ILE A 39 -11.30 -3.79 0.23
C ILE A 39 -9.93 -4.03 -0.40
N ASP A 40 -9.88 -4.77 -1.51
CA ASP A 40 -8.65 -4.98 -2.26
C ASP A 40 -8.26 -3.66 -2.96
N LEU A 41 -7.07 -3.16 -2.62
CA LEU A 41 -6.42 -2.03 -3.28
C LEU A 41 -5.40 -2.51 -4.31
N ARG A 42 -5.11 -1.67 -5.28
CA ARG A 42 -4.16 -1.96 -6.35
C ARG A 42 -2.90 -1.12 -6.20
N LEU A 43 -1.83 -1.63 -6.79
CA LEU A 43 -0.57 -0.92 -6.87
C LEU A 43 -0.67 0.19 -7.92
N GLY A 44 -0.21 1.38 -7.57
CA GLY A 44 -0.06 2.50 -8.49
C GLY A 44 1.10 2.28 -9.47
N THR A 45 1.38 3.31 -10.26
CA THR A 45 2.39 3.26 -11.34
C THR A 45 3.74 3.85 -10.94
N LYS A 46 3.83 4.50 -9.79
CA LYS A 46 5.01 5.21 -9.29
C LYS A 46 5.71 4.39 -8.22
N PHE A 47 7.01 4.18 -8.41
CA PHE A 47 7.87 3.42 -7.52
C PHE A 47 9.11 4.23 -7.15
N LYS A 48 9.55 4.09 -5.91
CA LYS A 48 10.81 4.58 -5.37
C LYS A 48 11.59 3.36 -4.89
N VAL A 49 12.71 3.08 -5.56
CA VAL A 49 13.51 1.88 -5.35
C VAL A 49 14.76 2.26 -4.57
N ASP A 50 15.09 1.51 -3.52
CA ASP A 50 16.33 1.76 -2.78
C ASP A 50 17.55 1.61 -3.70
N MET A 51 18.46 2.58 -3.63
CA MET A 51 19.72 2.55 -4.37
C MET A 51 20.90 2.51 -3.42
N ARG A 52 21.96 1.80 -3.82
CA ARG A 52 23.21 1.79 -3.09
C ARG A 52 23.92 3.12 -3.30
N THR A 53 24.06 3.89 -2.23
CA THR A 53 24.92 5.07 -2.20
C THR A 53 26.34 4.67 -1.75
N ARG A 54 27.28 5.61 -1.83
CA ARG A 54 28.64 5.43 -1.28
C ARG A 54 28.69 5.61 0.25
N GLU A 55 27.56 5.96 0.86
CA GLU A 55 27.47 6.19 2.30
C GLU A 55 27.38 4.86 3.05
N PRO A 56 28.09 4.72 4.18
CA PRO A 56 28.06 3.50 4.97
C PRO A 56 26.75 3.31 5.75
N TYR A 57 25.99 4.38 6.00
CA TYR A 57 24.73 4.36 6.74
C TYR A 57 23.83 5.55 6.38
N ILE A 58 22.58 5.51 6.86
CA ILE A 58 21.62 6.61 6.82
C ILE A 58 21.37 7.05 8.26
N ASP A 59 21.68 8.30 8.60
CA ASP A 59 21.28 8.90 9.89
C ASP A 59 20.01 9.73 9.69
N PRO A 60 18.84 9.29 10.21
CA PRO A 60 17.59 10.03 10.06
C PRO A 60 17.55 11.35 10.85
N MET A 61 18.48 11.59 11.78
CA MET A 61 18.56 12.83 12.56
C MET A 61 19.45 13.89 11.89
N GLU A 62 20.30 13.50 10.93
CA GLU A 62 21.13 14.43 10.17
C GLU A 62 20.34 15.05 9.00
N ASN A 63 20.10 16.36 9.07
CA ASN A 63 19.32 17.10 8.06
C ASN A 63 20.13 17.49 6.80
N ASN A 64 21.39 17.06 6.67
CA ASN A 64 22.25 17.50 5.58
C ASN A 64 21.88 16.88 4.23
N ARG A 65 21.08 15.81 4.22
CA ARG A 65 20.68 15.14 2.97
C ARG A 65 19.25 14.59 3.06
N PRO A 66 18.36 14.93 2.11
CA PRO A 66 17.01 14.37 2.10
C PRO A 66 17.01 12.85 1.91
N ILE A 67 16.11 12.14 2.61
CA ILE A 67 15.93 10.69 2.50
C ILE A 67 15.64 10.27 1.05
N GLU A 68 15.02 11.14 0.25
CA GLU A 68 14.74 10.85 -1.17
C GLU A 68 16.01 10.58 -1.99
N THR A 69 17.18 11.05 -1.55
CA THR A 69 18.44 10.78 -2.25
C THR A 69 18.91 9.32 -2.18
N PHE A 70 18.30 8.50 -1.32
CA PHE A 70 18.56 7.06 -1.22
C PHE A 70 17.62 6.23 -2.09
N PHE A 71 16.71 6.87 -2.83
CA PHE A 71 15.74 6.20 -3.68
C PHE A 71 15.78 6.73 -5.11
N ASP A 72 15.79 5.82 -6.08
CA ASP A 72 15.57 6.18 -7.49
C ASP A 72 14.09 6.03 -7.84
N GLN A 73 13.57 6.98 -8.63
CA GLN A 73 12.16 7.03 -8.97
C GLN A 73 11.91 6.43 -10.35
N THR A 74 11.05 5.43 -10.42
CA THR A 74 10.70 4.77 -11.68
C THR A 74 9.19 4.65 -11.85
N TYR A 75 8.75 4.56 -13.10
CA TYR A 75 7.34 4.52 -13.49
C TYR A 75 7.06 3.31 -14.37
N ARG A 76 5.89 2.69 -14.19
CA ARG A 76 5.41 1.60 -15.04
C ARG A 76 4.03 1.92 -15.59
N ASN A 77 3.82 1.65 -16.87
CA ASN A 77 2.49 1.75 -17.44
C ASN A 77 1.58 0.65 -16.89
N PHE A 78 0.27 0.85 -16.95
CA PHE A 78 -0.67 -0.22 -16.61
C PHE A 78 -0.43 -1.44 -17.49
N GLY A 79 -0.36 -2.62 -16.86
CA GLY A 79 -0.04 -3.88 -17.54
C GLY A 79 1.45 -4.21 -17.64
N GLU A 80 2.35 -3.24 -17.39
CA GLU A 80 3.78 -3.53 -17.29
C GLU A 80 4.12 -4.23 -15.98
N LYS A 81 5.15 -5.07 -16.03
CA LYS A 81 5.66 -5.80 -14.88
C LYS A 81 6.69 -4.95 -14.13
N PHE A 82 6.59 -4.95 -12.81
CA PHE A 82 7.64 -4.45 -11.92
C PHE A 82 8.38 -5.63 -11.30
N LEU A 83 9.70 -5.66 -11.43
CA LEU A 83 10.54 -6.72 -10.86
C LEU A 83 11.00 -6.32 -9.47
N LEU A 84 10.51 -7.02 -8.46
CA LEU A 84 10.92 -6.85 -7.06
C LEU A 84 11.98 -7.91 -6.70
N TYR A 85 13.20 -7.47 -6.41
CA TYR A 85 14.30 -8.35 -6.02
C TYR A 85 14.22 -8.75 -4.54
N PRO A 86 14.70 -9.95 -4.18
CA PRO A 86 14.84 -10.34 -2.78
C PRO A 86 15.75 -9.38 -2.00
N GLY A 87 15.37 -9.04 -0.77
CA GLY A 87 16.06 -8.08 0.09
C GLY A 87 15.86 -6.62 -0.30
N GLN A 88 15.06 -6.34 -1.35
CA GLN A 88 14.83 -4.99 -1.85
C GLN A 88 13.66 -4.32 -1.13
N LEU A 89 13.82 -3.03 -0.80
CA LEU A 89 12.76 -2.18 -0.28
C LEU A 89 12.27 -1.25 -1.41
N VAL A 90 10.98 -1.32 -1.70
CA VAL A 90 10.36 -0.46 -2.70
C VAL A 90 9.21 0.30 -2.08
N ILE A 91 9.27 1.62 -2.15
CA ILE A 91 8.15 2.48 -1.78
C ILE A 91 7.28 2.65 -3.03
N ALA A 92 6.00 2.30 -2.92
CA ALA A 92 5.01 2.52 -3.96
C ALA A 92 3.82 3.29 -3.39
N SER A 93 2.80 3.50 -4.22
CA SER A 93 1.52 4.03 -3.76
C SER A 93 0.39 3.09 -4.15
N THR A 94 -0.76 3.23 -3.51
CA THR A 94 -2.00 2.65 -4.07
C THR A 94 -2.35 3.32 -5.39
N PHE A 95 -3.15 2.64 -6.19
CA PHE A 95 -3.82 3.26 -7.33
C PHE A 95 -5.03 4.07 -6.87
N GLU A 96 -5.75 3.55 -5.87
CA GLU A 96 -6.89 4.22 -5.29
C GLU A 96 -6.49 5.35 -4.35
N TYR A 97 -7.27 6.42 -4.41
CA TYR A 97 -7.41 7.40 -3.35
C TYR A 97 -8.31 6.83 -2.25
N VAL A 98 -7.87 6.97 -1.00
CA VAL A 98 -8.57 6.50 0.20
C VAL A 98 -8.83 7.68 1.14
N ARG A 99 -10.09 7.85 1.57
CA ARG A 99 -10.49 8.74 2.65
C ARG A 99 -11.19 7.95 3.75
N LEU A 100 -10.68 8.00 4.97
CA LEU A 100 -11.34 7.42 6.13
C LEU A 100 -12.12 8.52 6.89
N PRO A 101 -13.36 8.24 7.35
CA PRO A 101 -14.02 9.12 8.31
C PRO A 101 -13.28 9.09 9.66
N SER A 102 -13.58 10.06 10.53
CA SER A 102 -12.91 10.24 11.83
C SER A 102 -13.14 9.11 12.84
N ASN A 103 -14.12 8.23 12.58
CA ASN A 103 -14.46 7.11 13.43
C ASN A 103 -13.93 5.75 12.92
N LEU A 104 -13.17 5.72 11.83
CA LEU A 104 -12.59 4.51 11.26
C LEU A 104 -11.06 4.59 11.18
N MET A 105 -10.41 3.47 11.43
CA MET A 105 -8.98 3.26 11.22
C MET A 105 -8.80 2.12 10.22
N GLY A 106 -7.84 2.27 9.32
CA GLY A 106 -7.54 1.26 8.30
C GLY A 106 -6.28 0.49 8.65
N LEU A 107 -6.27 -0.81 8.32
CA LEU A 107 -5.07 -1.62 8.32
C LEU A 107 -4.81 -2.11 6.90
N VAL A 108 -3.67 -1.74 6.33
CA VAL A 108 -3.23 -2.20 5.01
C VAL A 108 -2.36 -3.41 5.21
N VAL A 109 -2.78 -4.54 4.66
CA VAL A 109 -2.03 -5.80 4.68
C VAL A 109 -1.92 -6.38 3.29
N THR A 110 -0.85 -7.12 3.04
CA THR A 110 -0.72 -7.96 1.85
C THR A 110 -1.71 -9.11 1.85
N ARG A 111 -2.23 -9.45 0.66
CA ARG A 111 -3.00 -10.70 0.48
C ARG A 111 -2.14 -11.91 0.82
N SER A 112 -2.77 -12.95 1.36
CA SER A 112 -2.09 -14.21 1.71
C SER A 112 -1.31 -14.81 0.54
N SER A 113 -1.79 -14.65 -0.70
CA SER A 113 -1.07 -15.08 -1.91
C SER A 113 0.31 -14.43 -2.05
N TRP A 114 0.44 -13.14 -1.75
CA TRP A 114 1.71 -12.40 -1.81
C TRP A 114 2.61 -12.70 -0.62
N ASN A 115 2.03 -12.88 0.57
CA ASN A 115 2.79 -13.30 1.76
C ASN A 115 3.49 -14.64 1.54
N ARG A 116 2.83 -15.60 0.87
CA ARG A 116 3.44 -16.89 0.50
C ARG A 116 4.58 -16.77 -0.51
N LEU A 117 4.71 -15.63 -1.19
CA LEU A 117 5.83 -15.31 -2.10
C LEU A 117 6.93 -14.50 -1.40
N GLY A 118 6.82 -14.28 -0.09
CA GLY A 118 7.74 -13.47 0.68
C GLY A 118 7.58 -11.96 0.48
N VAL A 119 6.48 -11.50 -0.12
CA VAL A 119 6.20 -10.07 -0.30
C VAL A 119 5.28 -9.60 0.84
N THR A 120 5.73 -8.59 1.57
CA THR A 120 5.01 -8.04 2.72
C THR A 120 4.78 -6.54 2.57
N ILE A 121 3.58 -6.10 2.96
CA ILE A 121 3.23 -4.70 3.18
C ILE A 121 2.45 -4.66 4.50
N SER A 122 2.78 -3.71 5.36
CA SER A 122 2.02 -3.44 6.57
C SER A 122 2.00 -1.94 6.81
N SER A 123 0.82 -1.33 6.86
CA SER A 123 0.68 0.08 7.18
C SER A 123 -0.63 0.35 7.91
N VAL A 124 -0.61 1.37 8.75
CA VAL A 124 -1.76 1.83 9.52
C VAL A 124 -2.26 3.14 8.93
N VAL A 125 -3.55 3.20 8.64
CA VAL A 125 -4.22 4.39 8.13
C VAL A 125 -5.03 5.03 9.24
N GLN A 126 -4.66 6.26 9.59
CA GLN A 126 -5.29 7.00 10.69
C GLN A 126 -6.69 7.47 10.32
N PRO A 127 -7.60 7.64 11.31
CA PRO A 127 -8.88 8.27 11.09
C PRO A 127 -8.73 9.67 10.50
N GLY A 128 -9.62 10.03 9.57
CA GLY A 128 -9.56 11.31 8.86
C GLY A 128 -8.50 11.38 7.75
N TYR A 129 -7.69 10.33 7.54
CA TYR A 129 -6.74 10.29 6.44
C TYR A 129 -7.45 10.49 5.08
N ALA A 130 -6.81 11.21 4.17
CA ALA A 130 -7.34 11.57 2.87
C ALA A 130 -6.21 11.63 1.84
N GLY A 131 -6.01 10.59 1.03
CA GLY A 131 -4.88 10.54 0.12
C GLY A 131 -4.69 9.21 -0.61
N VAL A 132 -3.64 9.16 -1.42
CA VAL A 132 -3.13 7.90 -1.97
C VAL A 132 -2.16 7.30 -0.96
N LEU A 133 -2.41 6.06 -0.56
CA LEU A 133 -1.63 5.41 0.49
C LEU A 133 -0.22 5.12 -0.02
N THR A 134 0.78 5.45 0.80
CA THR A 134 2.16 5.02 0.55
C THR A 134 2.33 3.60 1.07
N LEU A 135 2.91 2.74 0.25
CA LEU A 135 3.11 1.32 0.52
C LEU A 135 4.61 1.02 0.56
N GLU A 136 5.05 0.37 1.63
CA GLU A 136 6.41 -0.15 1.75
C GLU A 136 6.39 -1.64 1.39
N LEU A 137 6.88 -1.96 0.20
CA LEU A 137 6.98 -3.33 -0.29
C LEU A 137 8.36 -3.87 0.07
N TYR A 138 8.37 -4.95 0.84
CA TYR A 138 9.59 -5.69 1.14
C TYR A 138 9.47 -7.12 0.67
N LYS A 139 10.53 -7.65 0.05
CA LYS A 139 10.60 -9.05 -0.37
C LYS A 139 11.65 -9.80 0.45
N SER A 140 11.20 -10.61 1.40
CA SER A 140 12.07 -11.28 2.36
C SER A 140 12.83 -12.49 1.81
N SER A 141 12.33 -13.19 0.80
CA SER A 141 12.91 -14.47 0.35
C SER A 141 13.17 -14.60 -1.16
N LEU A 142 14.23 -15.34 -1.48
CA LEU A 142 14.38 -16.09 -2.73
C LEU A 142 13.50 -17.34 -2.61
N LYS A 143 12.65 -17.60 -3.60
CA LYS A 143 11.99 -18.92 -3.66
C LYS A 143 13.06 -19.99 -3.90
N PHE A 144 13.25 -20.88 -2.93
CA PHE A 144 13.93 -22.14 -3.17
C PHE A 144 13.04 -23.02 -4.03
N ARG A 145 13.51 -23.37 -5.23
CA ARG A 145 12.93 -24.47 -6.02
C ARG A 145 13.45 -25.76 -5.40
N HIS A 146 12.58 -26.54 -4.75
CA HIS A 146 12.91 -27.94 -4.48
C HIS A 146 13.04 -28.63 -5.85
N VAL A 147 14.20 -29.26 -6.06
CA VAL A 147 14.47 -30.15 -7.20
C VAL A 147 13.86 -31.51 -6.90
#